data_AF-A0A368GM42-F1
#
_entry.id   AF-A0A368GM42-F1
#
_cell.length_a   1.000
_cell.length_b   1.000
_cell.length_c   1.000
_cell.angle_alpha   90.00
_cell.angle_beta   90.00
_cell.angle_gamma   90.00
#
_symmetry.space_group_name_H-M   'P 1'
#
loop_
_entity.id
_entity.type
_entity.pdbx_description
1 polymer ?
#
loop_
_entity_poly.entity_id
_entity_poly.type
_entity_poly.pdbx_seq_one_letter_code
_entity_poly.pdbx_strand_id
1 'polypeptide(L)'
;MRSNCLFLCNNFRPLVKEDKWGYCSVGVNVDTSLAAIESAKKVIAIINPKVPRTHGNTLIHQSRIDSFVEVDREIYGNPEGMHITEEEIKIGKLIAENLVDDGATLQLGIGAIPDSTLLAMKNHKDLGIHTELLGDGVIDLIELGVINNSKKTVMPGKGAGVVTTRGHVRYVVTEYGIANLGGKNVRQRAYALIQIAHPDDRERLEKEAFQRLRCMPSP
;
A
#
# COMPACT_ATOMS: atom_id res chain seq x y z
N MET A 1 23.86 27.14 -12.99
CA MET A 1 23.40 26.91 -11.60
C MET A 1 21.89 26.74 -11.61
N ARG A 2 21.36 25.52 -11.48
CA ARG A 2 19.92 25.33 -11.28
C ARG A 2 19.62 25.71 -9.82
N SER A 3 18.75 26.69 -9.60
CA SER A 3 18.30 27.07 -8.27
C SER A 3 17.56 25.90 -7.64
N ASN A 4 18.17 25.21 -6.67
CA ASN A 4 17.52 24.16 -5.87
C ASN A 4 16.50 24.80 -4.90
N CYS A 5 15.43 25.38 -5.45
CA CYS A 5 14.22 25.67 -4.70
C CYS A 5 13.39 24.39 -4.67
N LEU A 6 13.23 23.79 -3.49
CA LEU A 6 12.21 22.79 -3.30
C LEU A 6 10.91 23.54 -3.04
N PHE A 7 10.07 23.56 -4.07
CA PHE A 7 8.67 23.77 -3.81
C PHE A 7 8.15 22.48 -3.20
N LEU A 8 7.53 22.55 -2.02
CA LEU A 8 6.59 21.52 -1.56
C LEU A 8 5.32 21.60 -2.44
N CYS A 9 5.53 21.51 -3.77
CA CYS A 9 4.58 21.80 -4.83
C CYS A 9 4.82 20.97 -6.10
N ASN A 10 5.93 20.21 -6.26
CA ASN A 10 6.00 19.30 -7.41
C ASN A 10 4.91 18.20 -7.39
N ASN A 11 4.09 18.13 -6.33
CA ASN A 11 2.81 17.41 -6.28
C ASN A 11 1.66 18.17 -5.53
N PHE A 12 1.73 19.50 -5.37
CA PHE A 12 0.67 20.34 -4.73
C PHE A 12 0.05 19.79 -3.41
N ARG A 13 0.86 19.43 -2.40
CA ARG A 13 0.33 18.92 -1.12
C ARG A 13 0.56 19.89 0.03
N PRO A 14 -0.49 20.33 0.72
CA PRO A 14 -0.35 21.31 1.79
C PRO A 14 0.15 20.72 3.11
N LEU A 15 0.79 21.55 3.94
CA LEU A 15 1.19 21.33 5.31
C LEU A 15 0.06 21.70 6.28
N VAL A 16 0.06 21.09 7.46
CA VAL A 16 -0.76 21.54 8.59
C VAL A 16 -0.13 22.76 9.25
N LYS A 17 -0.99 23.70 9.68
CA LYS A 17 -0.59 24.89 10.44
C LYS A 17 0.27 24.54 11.67
N GLU A 18 1.14 25.48 12.03
CA GLU A 18 2.05 25.39 13.17
C GLU A 18 1.33 25.12 14.50
N ASP A 19 1.96 24.32 15.36
CA ASP A 19 1.55 24.19 16.75
C ASP A 19 2.18 25.30 17.63
N LYS A 20 1.83 25.31 18.92
CA LYS A 20 2.39 26.25 19.90
C LYS A 20 3.92 26.23 20.04
N TRP A 21 4.59 25.22 19.47
CA TRP A 21 6.03 25.05 19.50
C TRP A 21 6.70 25.37 18.15
N GLY A 22 5.92 25.88 17.18
CA GLY A 22 6.42 26.26 15.85
C GLY A 22 6.60 25.09 14.89
N TYR A 23 5.97 23.93 15.12
CA TYR A 23 6.07 22.77 14.22
C TYR A 23 4.86 22.62 13.31
N CYS A 24 5.11 22.59 12.00
CA CYS A 24 4.17 22.19 10.96
C CYS A 24 4.25 20.68 10.72
N SER A 25 3.22 20.09 10.10
CA SER A 25 3.21 18.68 9.69
C SER A 25 3.05 18.53 8.18
N VAL A 26 3.79 17.60 7.56
CA VAL A 26 3.63 17.19 6.15
C VAL A 26 2.37 16.35 5.91
N GLY A 27 1.62 16.05 6.97
CA GLY A 27 0.30 15.42 6.92
C GLY A 27 0.33 14.01 6.36
N VAL A 28 -0.55 13.72 5.41
CA VAL A 28 -0.72 12.36 4.84
C VAL A 28 0.43 11.91 3.93
N ASN A 29 1.44 12.76 3.70
CA ASN A 29 2.57 12.40 2.85
C ASN A 29 3.93 12.69 3.51
N VAL A 30 4.65 11.62 3.86
CA VAL A 30 6.00 11.71 4.43
C VAL A 30 7.07 11.34 3.40
N ASP A 31 6.76 10.34 2.57
CA ASP A 31 7.57 9.73 1.52
C ASP A 31 9.06 10.15 1.48
N THR A 32 9.49 10.81 0.41
CA THR A 32 10.81 11.45 0.32
C THR A 32 10.74 12.92 0.72
N SER A 33 9.56 13.41 1.09
CA SER A 33 9.27 14.81 1.40
C SER A 33 10.18 15.35 2.50
N LEU A 34 10.39 14.61 3.59
CA LEU A 34 11.26 15.09 4.68
C LEU A 34 12.73 15.22 4.23
N ALA A 35 13.28 14.19 3.57
CA ALA A 35 14.64 14.22 3.06
C ALA A 35 14.84 15.35 2.03
N ALA A 36 13.83 15.61 1.22
CA ALA A 36 13.83 16.72 0.28
C ALA A 36 13.88 18.08 1.03
N ILE A 37 13.03 18.28 2.03
CA ILE A 37 12.97 19.52 2.84
C ILE A 37 14.30 19.78 3.55
N GLU A 38 14.92 18.75 4.11
CA GLU A 38 16.19 18.86 4.81
C GLU A 38 17.33 19.25 3.88
N SER A 39 17.32 18.72 2.65
CA SER A 39 18.36 18.94 1.64
C SER A 39 18.17 20.23 0.82
N ALA A 40 16.97 20.80 0.84
CA ALA A 40 16.62 21.98 0.05
C ALA A 40 17.33 23.24 0.55
N LYS A 41 17.75 24.10 -0.39
CA LYS A 41 18.30 25.42 -0.06
C LYS A 41 17.21 26.44 0.25
N LYS A 42 16.04 26.25 -0.36
CA LYS A 42 14.82 27.02 -0.10
C LYS A 42 13.63 26.10 -0.08
N VAL A 43 12.72 26.31 0.86
CA VAL A 43 11.48 25.57 1.06
C VAL A 43 10.31 26.53 0.97
N ILE A 44 9.45 26.30 -0.02
CA ILE A 44 8.20 27.04 -0.18
C ILE A 44 7.04 26.11 0.14
N ALA A 45 6.19 26.50 1.08
CA ALA A 45 5.10 25.68 1.61
C ALA A 45 3.70 26.19 1.19
N ILE A 46 2.75 25.27 1.10
CA ILE A 46 1.31 25.59 1.09
C ILE A 46 0.78 25.15 2.45
N ILE A 47 0.09 26.00 3.21
CA ILE A 47 -0.48 25.66 4.52
C ILE A 47 -1.99 25.49 4.35
N ASN A 48 -2.53 24.33 4.75
CA ASN A 48 -3.96 24.05 4.72
C ASN A 48 -4.42 23.45 6.06
N PRO A 49 -5.31 24.11 6.80
CA PRO A 49 -5.79 23.60 8.09
C PRO A 49 -6.59 22.30 7.97
N LYS A 50 -7.09 21.95 6.78
CA LYS A 50 -7.85 20.71 6.56
C LYS A 50 -6.96 19.47 6.43
N VAL A 51 -5.65 19.62 6.25
CA VAL A 51 -4.71 18.48 6.25
C VAL A 51 -4.60 17.90 7.65
N PRO A 52 -4.69 16.57 7.85
CA PRO A 52 -4.59 15.98 9.17
C PRO A 52 -3.15 16.08 9.68
N ARG A 53 -3.00 16.40 10.97
CA ARG A 53 -1.70 16.37 11.65
C ARG A 53 -1.35 14.93 11.99
N THR A 54 -0.51 14.32 11.18
CA THR A 54 -0.04 12.94 11.39
C THR A 54 1.14 12.91 12.35
N HIS A 55 1.25 11.83 13.12
CA HIS A 55 2.38 11.57 14.01
C HIS A 55 3.50 10.82 13.27
N GLY A 56 4.72 10.84 13.80
CA GLY A 56 5.88 10.18 13.22
C GLY A 56 6.89 11.17 12.66
N ASN A 57 7.64 10.77 11.63
CA ASN A 57 8.62 11.63 10.95
C ASN A 57 7.93 12.62 10.00
N THR A 58 6.95 13.33 10.53
CA THR A 58 6.04 14.20 9.77
C THR A 58 6.24 15.67 10.10
N LEU A 59 6.98 15.97 11.18
CA LEU A 59 7.08 17.31 11.74
C LEU A 59 8.27 18.08 11.18
N ILE A 60 8.03 19.32 10.78
CA ILE A 60 9.06 20.27 10.37
C ILE A 60 8.90 21.57 11.16
N HIS A 61 10.00 22.11 11.69
CA HIS A 61 9.97 23.40 12.37
C HIS A 61 9.82 24.54 11.35
N GLN A 62 9.05 25.58 11.69
CA GLN A 62 8.78 26.73 10.82
C GLN A 62 10.05 27.43 10.31
N SER A 63 11.15 27.39 11.06
CA SER A 63 12.43 27.97 10.62
C SER A 63 13.04 27.29 9.39
N ARG A 64 12.52 26.12 9.00
CA ARG A 64 12.89 25.43 7.76
C ARG A 64 12.07 25.88 6.56
N ILE A 65 11.08 26.76 6.73
CA ILE A 65 10.20 27.26 5.67
C ILE A 65 10.61 28.69 5.33
N ASP A 66 11.03 28.93 4.10
CA ASP A 66 11.47 30.25 3.64
C ASP A 66 10.28 31.15 3.26
N SER A 67 9.20 30.56 2.73
CA SER A 67 7.98 31.26 2.32
C SER A 67 6.79 30.31 2.29
N PHE A 68 5.58 30.84 2.47
CA PHE A 68 4.37 30.02 2.43
C PHE A 68 3.17 30.75 1.83
N VAL A 69 2.16 29.96 1.43
CA VAL A 69 0.83 30.42 1.02
C VAL A 69 -0.21 29.65 1.81
N GLU A 70 -1.14 30.34 2.47
CA GLU A 70 -2.27 29.69 3.14
C GLU A 70 -3.42 29.44 2.17
N VAL A 71 -4.04 28.27 2.29
CA VAL A 71 -5.23 27.87 1.52
C VAL A 71 -6.22 27.20 2.46
N ASP A 72 -7.51 27.30 2.14
CA ASP A 72 -8.57 26.52 2.79
C ASP A 72 -9.32 25.76 1.71
N ARG A 73 -8.93 24.51 1.50
CA ARG A 73 -9.55 23.64 0.49
C ARG A 73 -9.61 22.21 0.97
N GLU A 74 -10.62 21.48 0.52
CA GLU A 74 -10.71 20.05 0.78
C GLU A 74 -9.47 19.30 0.25
N ILE A 75 -9.09 18.25 0.96
CA ILE A 75 -8.07 17.33 0.49
C ILE A 75 -8.72 16.45 -0.58
N TYR A 76 -7.97 16.15 -1.64
CA TYR A 76 -8.40 15.16 -2.61
C TYR A 76 -8.56 13.80 -1.94
N GLY A 77 -9.73 13.21 -2.10
CA GLY A 77 -10.06 11.86 -1.69
C GLY A 77 -11.09 11.27 -2.65
N ASN A 78 -11.36 9.98 -2.50
CA ASN A 78 -12.41 9.29 -3.23
C ASN A 78 -13.54 8.86 -2.26
N PRO A 79 -14.50 9.74 -1.96
CA PRO A 79 -15.51 9.49 -0.94
C PRO A 79 -16.54 8.43 -1.33
N GLU A 80 -16.70 8.15 -2.63
CA GLU A 80 -17.66 7.15 -3.12
C GLU A 80 -17.13 5.71 -3.02
N GLY A 81 -15.86 5.55 -2.60
CA GLY A 81 -15.19 4.26 -2.57
C GLY A 81 -14.98 3.68 -3.97
N MET A 82 -14.69 2.39 -4.02
CA MET A 82 -14.60 1.64 -5.28
C MET A 82 -15.72 0.61 -5.36
N HIS A 83 -16.27 0.46 -6.57
CA HIS A 83 -17.15 -0.65 -6.87
C HIS A 83 -16.33 -1.95 -6.88
N ILE A 84 -16.76 -2.94 -6.10
CA ILE A 84 -16.10 -4.25 -5.99
C ILE A 84 -16.94 -5.27 -6.77
N THR A 85 -16.31 -5.95 -7.74
CA THR A 85 -16.94 -7.02 -8.54
C THR A 85 -16.96 -8.37 -7.81
N GLU A 86 -17.69 -9.33 -8.35
CA GLU A 86 -17.76 -10.69 -7.78
C GLU A 86 -16.40 -11.42 -7.84
N GLU A 87 -15.61 -11.20 -8.90
CA GLU A 87 -14.26 -11.73 -9.05
C GLU A 87 -13.34 -11.18 -7.97
N GLU A 88 -13.43 -9.87 -7.69
CA GLU A 88 -12.63 -9.21 -6.66
C GLU A 88 -13.03 -9.70 -5.26
N ILE A 89 -14.34 -9.88 -4.99
CA ILE A 89 -14.85 -10.53 -3.78
C ILE A 89 -14.24 -11.92 -3.59
N LYS A 90 -14.19 -12.71 -4.67
CA LYS A 90 -13.64 -14.06 -4.63
C LYS A 90 -12.14 -14.05 -4.36
N ILE A 91 -11.39 -13.14 -4.99
CA ILE A 91 -9.96 -12.94 -4.74
C ILE A 91 -9.72 -12.56 -3.28
N GLY A 92 -10.48 -11.59 -2.75
CA GLY A 92 -10.34 -11.13 -1.36
C GLY A 92 -10.55 -12.25 -0.35
N LYS A 93 -11.57 -13.09 -0.54
CA LYS A 93 -11.82 -14.28 0.29
C LYS A 93 -10.70 -15.30 0.20
N LEU A 94 -10.24 -15.61 -1.01
CA LEU A 94 -9.12 -16.55 -1.19
C LEU A 94 -7.88 -16.09 -0.42
N ILE A 95 -7.53 -14.80 -0.49
CA ILE A 95 -6.39 -14.23 0.23
C ILE A 95 -6.62 -14.31 1.74
N ALA A 96 -7.74 -13.77 2.23
CA ALA A 96 -8.00 -13.70 3.66
C ALA A 96 -8.07 -15.09 4.31
N GLU A 97 -8.83 -16.02 3.73
CA GLU A 97 -9.12 -17.31 4.36
C GLU A 97 -7.98 -18.32 4.26
N ASN A 98 -7.08 -18.18 3.27
CA ASN A 98 -6.07 -19.20 2.98
C ASN A 98 -4.63 -18.73 3.16
N LEU A 99 -4.37 -17.42 3.19
CA LEU A 99 -3.02 -16.88 3.18
C LEU A 99 -2.71 -15.95 4.36
N VAL A 100 -3.72 -15.54 5.12
CA VAL A 100 -3.52 -14.62 6.25
C VAL A 100 -3.86 -15.33 7.54
N ASP A 101 -2.87 -15.41 8.42
CA ASP A 101 -3.02 -15.94 9.78
C ASP A 101 -3.33 -14.81 10.77
N ASP A 102 -3.97 -15.16 11.89
CA ASP A 102 -4.06 -14.27 13.05
C ASP A 102 -2.65 -13.82 13.49
N GLY A 103 -2.51 -12.53 13.83
CA GLY A 103 -1.22 -11.93 14.17
C GLY A 103 -0.35 -11.51 12.98
N ALA A 104 -0.80 -11.73 11.73
CA ALA A 104 -0.05 -11.32 10.55
C ALA A 104 0.15 -9.81 10.47
N THR A 105 1.28 -9.36 9.92
CA THR A 105 1.53 -7.94 9.59
C THR A 105 1.28 -7.70 8.12
N LEU A 106 0.29 -6.89 7.81
CA LEU A 106 -0.20 -6.66 6.48
C LEU A 106 0.53 -5.51 5.77
N GLN A 107 0.77 -5.70 4.47
CA GLN A 107 1.11 -4.66 3.51
C GLN A 107 0.16 -4.81 2.33
N LEU A 108 -0.54 -3.74 1.98
CA LEU A 108 -1.53 -3.73 0.90
C LEU A 108 -1.58 -2.34 0.24
N GLY A 109 -2.00 -2.31 -1.03
CA GLY A 109 -2.28 -1.06 -1.73
C GLY A 109 -3.69 -0.55 -1.46
N ILE A 110 -4.10 0.44 -2.24
CA ILE A 110 -5.49 0.88 -2.37
C ILE A 110 -6.09 0.22 -3.63
N GLY A 111 -7.37 -0.15 -3.61
CA GLY A 111 -8.00 -0.84 -4.74
C GLY A 111 -9.16 -1.73 -4.31
N ALA A 112 -10.02 -2.10 -5.25
CA ALA A 112 -11.12 -3.02 -4.99
C ALA A 112 -10.66 -4.38 -4.43
N ILE A 113 -9.52 -4.92 -4.90
CA ILE A 113 -8.94 -6.17 -4.37
C ILE A 113 -8.45 -6.00 -2.90
N PRO A 114 -7.59 -5.01 -2.56
CA PRO A 114 -7.26 -4.72 -1.16
C PRO A 114 -8.49 -4.52 -0.27
N ASP A 115 -9.45 -3.72 -0.71
CA ASP A 115 -10.66 -3.42 0.07
C ASP A 115 -11.50 -4.68 0.28
N SER A 116 -11.68 -5.48 -0.77
CA SER A 116 -12.35 -6.78 -0.68
C SER A 116 -11.64 -7.74 0.29
N THR A 117 -10.31 -7.77 0.24
CA THR A 117 -9.47 -8.58 1.12
C THR A 117 -9.67 -8.16 2.58
N LEU A 118 -9.66 -6.86 2.87
CA LEU A 118 -9.91 -6.32 4.22
C LEU A 118 -11.33 -6.61 4.70
N LEU A 119 -12.34 -6.53 3.82
CA LEU A 119 -13.72 -6.89 4.15
C LEU A 119 -13.85 -8.36 4.56
N ALA A 120 -13.09 -9.26 3.92
CA ALA A 120 -13.04 -10.68 4.28
C ALA A 120 -12.24 -10.95 5.57
N MET A 121 -11.46 -9.97 6.06
CA MET A 121 -10.61 -10.13 7.24
C MET A 121 -11.29 -9.81 8.58
N LYS A 122 -12.57 -9.42 8.59
CA LYS A 122 -13.28 -8.97 9.82
C LYS A 122 -13.26 -9.96 11.00
N ASN A 123 -13.03 -11.25 10.75
CA ASN A 123 -12.98 -12.27 11.79
C ASN A 123 -11.56 -12.62 12.26
N HIS A 124 -10.52 -12.05 11.63
CA HIS A 124 -9.13 -12.24 12.05
C HIS A 124 -8.84 -11.46 13.34
N LYS A 125 -7.74 -11.80 13.99
CA LYS A 125 -7.35 -11.24 15.28
C LYS A 125 -5.91 -10.80 15.28
N ASP A 126 -5.65 -9.76 16.08
CA ASP A 126 -4.31 -9.26 16.38
C ASP A 126 -3.47 -8.88 15.15
N LEU A 127 -4.14 -8.47 14.07
CA LEU A 127 -3.46 -8.09 12.85
C LEU A 127 -2.61 -6.82 13.08
N GLY A 128 -1.49 -6.77 12.37
CA GLY A 128 -0.63 -5.60 12.27
C GLY A 128 -0.72 -4.95 10.90
N ILE A 129 -0.40 -3.67 10.81
CA ILE A 129 -0.29 -2.95 9.55
C ILE A 129 1.12 -2.35 9.42
N HIS A 130 1.79 -2.63 8.32
CA HIS A 130 3.06 -2.04 7.94
C HIS A 130 3.03 -1.87 6.42
N THR A 131 2.48 -0.73 5.98
CA THR A 131 2.18 -0.46 4.58
C THR A 131 2.76 0.87 4.08
N GLU A 132 2.91 0.98 2.77
CA GLU A 132 3.26 2.21 2.05
C GLU A 132 2.09 3.21 2.04
N LEU A 133 0.88 2.71 1.80
CA LEU A 133 -0.36 3.50 1.70
C LEU A 133 -1.42 2.91 2.60
N LEU A 134 -2.17 3.77 3.28
CA LEU A 134 -3.28 3.39 4.16
C LEU A 134 -4.60 3.88 3.55
N GLY A 135 -5.53 2.96 3.31
CA GLY A 135 -6.88 3.23 2.82
C GLY A 135 -7.94 3.00 3.89
N ASP A 136 -9.18 3.38 3.60
CA ASP A 136 -10.29 3.42 4.58
C ASP A 136 -10.62 2.04 5.16
N GLY A 137 -10.53 0.96 4.38
CA GLY A 137 -10.77 -0.38 4.90
C GLY A 137 -9.81 -0.78 6.04
N VAL A 138 -8.61 -0.18 6.12
CA VAL A 138 -7.70 -0.39 7.24
C VAL A 138 -8.21 0.32 8.49
N ILE A 139 -8.79 1.52 8.34
CA ILE A 139 -9.39 2.29 9.42
C ILE A 139 -10.56 1.49 10.02
N ASP A 140 -11.44 0.95 9.18
CA ASP A 140 -12.56 0.11 9.62
C ASP A 140 -12.09 -1.07 10.48
N LEU A 141 -11.02 -1.77 10.07
CA LEU A 141 -10.49 -2.90 10.84
C LEU A 141 -9.75 -2.48 12.11
N ILE A 142 -9.19 -1.26 12.17
CA ILE A 142 -8.65 -0.69 13.41
C ILE A 142 -9.79 -0.40 14.39
N GLU A 143 -10.88 0.21 13.92
CA GLU A 143 -12.05 0.54 14.75
C GLU A 143 -12.75 -0.71 15.29
N LEU A 144 -12.79 -1.79 14.50
CA LEU A 144 -13.27 -3.10 14.92
C LEU A 144 -12.31 -3.84 15.88
N GLY A 145 -11.11 -3.32 16.11
CA GLY A 145 -10.08 -3.95 16.95
C GLY A 145 -9.39 -5.17 16.33
N VAL A 146 -9.69 -5.47 15.06
CA VAL A 146 -9.05 -6.54 14.28
C VAL A 146 -7.57 -6.22 14.03
N ILE A 147 -7.28 -4.97 13.64
CA ILE A 147 -5.93 -4.45 13.53
C ILE A 147 -5.57 -3.72 14.83
N ASN A 148 -4.66 -4.29 15.61
CA ASN A 148 -4.19 -3.70 16.86
C ASN A 148 -2.66 -3.62 16.96
N ASN A 149 -1.93 -4.14 15.97
CA ASN A 149 -0.47 -4.08 15.89
C ASN A 149 0.28 -4.74 17.07
N SER A 150 -0.38 -5.54 17.90
CA SER A 150 0.19 -6.10 19.14
C SER A 150 1.26 -7.17 18.91
N LYS A 151 1.23 -7.86 17.76
CA LYS A 151 2.15 -8.96 17.41
C LYS A 151 3.37 -8.52 16.58
N LYS A 152 3.52 -7.22 16.31
CA LYS A 152 4.62 -6.72 15.48
C LYS A 152 5.94 -6.68 16.24
N THR A 153 7.00 -7.18 15.61
CA THR A 153 8.36 -7.12 16.15
C THR A 153 8.99 -5.73 16.03
N VAL A 154 8.73 -5.01 14.93
CA VAL A 154 9.27 -3.68 14.66
C VAL A 154 8.16 -2.63 14.76
N MET A 155 8.39 -1.61 15.59
CA MET A 155 7.41 -0.57 15.93
C MET A 155 6.03 -1.16 16.26
N PRO A 156 5.90 -1.96 17.34
CA PRO A 156 4.60 -2.36 17.85
C PRO A 156 3.73 -1.11 18.02
N GLY A 157 2.55 -1.11 17.39
CA GLY A 157 1.67 0.06 17.28
C GLY A 157 1.85 1.01 16.09
N LYS A 158 2.82 0.86 15.16
CA LYS A 158 3.05 1.82 14.03
C LYS A 158 3.48 1.21 12.68
N GLY A 159 2.96 1.65 11.52
CA GLY A 159 3.30 1.11 10.18
C GLY A 159 4.57 1.69 9.49
N ALA A 160 5.06 1.04 8.41
CA ALA A 160 6.06 1.56 7.44
C ALA A 160 6.01 0.75 6.10
N GLY A 161 6.75 1.14 5.05
CA GLY A 161 6.63 0.59 3.68
C GLY A 161 7.65 -0.49 3.27
N VAL A 162 7.31 -1.34 2.28
CA VAL A 162 8.15 -2.45 1.74
C VAL A 162 7.92 -2.64 0.23
N VAL A 163 8.92 -3.11 -0.52
CA VAL A 163 8.84 -3.43 -1.97
C VAL A 163 9.37 -4.86 -2.25
N THR A 164 8.85 -5.54 -3.28
CA THR A 164 9.18 -6.95 -3.63
C THR A 164 9.68 -7.09 -5.09
N THR A 165 10.66 -7.97 -5.37
CA THR A 165 11.19 -8.26 -6.73
C THR A 165 10.67 -9.59 -7.29
N ARG A 166 10.85 -9.87 -8.59
CA ARG A 166 10.39 -11.12 -9.27
C ARG A 166 10.89 -12.42 -8.62
N GLY A 167 12.07 -12.40 -7.99
CA GLY A 167 12.62 -13.55 -7.26
C GLY A 167 11.87 -13.87 -5.95
N HIS A 168 11.17 -12.88 -5.40
CA HIS A 168 10.46 -12.96 -4.13
C HIS A 168 8.96 -13.29 -4.28
N VAL A 169 8.44 -13.41 -5.51
CA VAL A 169 7.03 -13.77 -5.73
C VAL A 169 6.77 -15.17 -5.18
N ARG A 170 5.93 -15.24 -4.15
CA ARG A 170 5.60 -16.49 -3.45
C ARG A 170 4.20 -16.98 -3.79
N TYR A 171 3.21 -16.10 -3.85
CA TYR A 171 1.83 -16.45 -4.21
C TYR A 171 1.35 -15.54 -5.33
N VAL A 172 0.58 -16.11 -6.25
CA VAL A 172 -0.24 -15.39 -7.24
C VAL A 172 -1.67 -15.85 -7.04
N VAL A 173 -2.62 -14.91 -7.00
CA VAL A 173 -4.03 -15.19 -6.75
C VAL A 173 -4.86 -14.60 -7.88
N THR A 174 -5.82 -15.38 -8.36
CA THR A 174 -6.88 -14.95 -9.26
C THR A 174 -8.21 -15.41 -8.67
N GLU A 175 -9.32 -15.01 -9.28
CA GLU A 175 -10.65 -15.52 -8.98
C GLU A 175 -10.77 -17.04 -9.19
N TYR A 176 -9.81 -17.69 -9.87
CA TYR A 176 -9.80 -19.14 -10.10
C TYR A 176 -8.96 -19.92 -9.09
N GLY A 177 -8.15 -19.26 -8.26
CA GLY A 177 -7.41 -19.93 -7.18
C GLY A 177 -6.07 -19.29 -6.83
N ILE A 178 -5.28 -20.04 -6.06
CA ILE A 178 -3.98 -19.61 -5.52
C ILE A 178 -2.86 -20.48 -6.09
N ALA A 179 -1.85 -19.85 -6.69
CA ALA A 179 -0.62 -20.49 -7.13
C ALA A 179 0.55 -20.14 -6.21
N ASN A 180 1.03 -21.11 -5.43
CA ASN A 180 2.30 -21.00 -4.71
C ASN A 180 3.46 -21.22 -5.68
N LEU A 181 4.37 -20.25 -5.81
CA LEU A 181 5.56 -20.27 -6.66
C LEU A 181 6.88 -20.42 -5.87
N GLY A 182 6.79 -20.52 -4.55
CA GLY A 182 7.94 -20.71 -3.67
C GLY A 182 8.63 -22.05 -3.93
N GLY A 183 9.96 -22.02 -4.11
CA GLY A 183 10.77 -23.22 -4.36
C GLY A 183 10.54 -23.90 -5.72
N LYS A 184 9.64 -23.39 -6.56
CA LYS A 184 9.30 -23.99 -7.86
C LYS A 184 10.25 -23.53 -8.97
N ASN A 185 10.63 -24.47 -9.84
CA ASN A 185 11.34 -24.16 -11.08
C ASN A 185 10.39 -23.55 -12.13
N VAL A 186 10.93 -23.08 -13.26
CA VAL A 186 10.16 -22.38 -14.29
C VAL A 186 8.99 -23.23 -14.85
N ARG A 187 9.20 -24.54 -15.03
CA ARG A 187 8.20 -25.48 -15.53
C ARG A 187 7.03 -25.65 -14.55
N GLN A 188 7.36 -25.77 -13.26
CA GLN A 188 6.39 -25.88 -12.17
C GLN A 188 5.62 -24.58 -11.93
N ARG A 189 6.29 -23.44 -12.07
CA ARG A 189 5.67 -22.11 -12.02
C ARG A 189 4.68 -21.93 -13.17
N ALA A 190 5.08 -22.27 -14.40
CA ALA A 190 4.19 -22.22 -15.55
C ALA A 190 2.94 -23.09 -15.33
N TYR A 191 3.11 -24.33 -14.84
CA TYR A 191 2.00 -25.21 -14.53
C TYR A 191 1.06 -24.60 -13.50
N ALA A 192 1.58 -24.12 -12.37
CA ALA A 192 0.77 -23.55 -11.29
C ALA A 192 -0.01 -22.30 -11.74
N LEU A 193 0.60 -21.45 -12.57
CA LEU A 193 -0.05 -20.24 -13.11
C LEU A 193 -1.17 -20.59 -14.10
N ILE A 194 -0.98 -21.58 -14.96
CA ILE A 194 -2.01 -22.03 -15.91
C ILE A 194 -3.24 -22.56 -15.18
N GLN A 195 -3.07 -23.26 -14.06
CA GLN A 195 -4.19 -23.81 -13.29
C GLN A 195 -5.11 -22.75 -12.67
N ILE A 196 -4.59 -21.53 -12.46
CA ILE A 196 -5.36 -20.40 -11.94
C ILE A 196 -5.70 -19.37 -13.04
N ALA A 197 -5.44 -19.66 -14.31
CA ALA A 197 -5.86 -18.82 -15.42
C ALA A 197 -7.34 -19.04 -15.77
N HIS A 198 -7.92 -18.09 -16.50
CA HIS A 198 -9.26 -18.21 -17.07
C HIS A 198 -9.39 -19.53 -17.86
N PRO A 199 -10.46 -20.33 -17.67
CA PRO A 199 -10.61 -21.64 -18.32
C PRO A 199 -10.37 -21.60 -19.84
N ASP A 200 -10.90 -20.59 -20.52
CA ASP A 200 -10.78 -20.43 -21.98
C ASP A 200 -9.34 -20.21 -22.47
N ASP A 201 -8.45 -19.72 -21.61
CA ASP A 201 -7.05 -19.44 -21.97
C ASP A 201 -6.11 -20.61 -21.71
N ARG A 202 -6.52 -21.62 -20.93
CA ARG A 202 -5.59 -22.66 -20.41
C ARG A 202 -4.93 -23.44 -21.52
N GLU A 203 -5.70 -23.90 -22.51
CA GLU A 203 -5.16 -24.67 -23.65
C GLU A 203 -4.12 -23.86 -24.45
N ARG A 204 -4.41 -22.57 -24.68
CA ARG A 204 -3.49 -21.66 -25.38
C ARG A 204 -2.20 -21.47 -24.59
N LEU A 205 -2.31 -21.22 -23.28
CA LEU A 205 -1.16 -21.02 -22.40
C LEU A 205 -0.29 -22.27 -22.28
N GLU A 206 -0.88 -23.48 -22.28
CA GLU A 206 -0.13 -24.74 -22.31
C GLU A 206 0.70 -24.89 -23.58
N LYS A 207 0.11 -24.58 -24.74
CA LYS A 207 0.81 -24.61 -26.04
C LYS A 207 1.95 -23.60 -26.07
N GLU A 208 1.73 -22.36 -25.64
CA GLU A 208 2.76 -21.31 -25.59
C GLU A 208 3.88 -21.67 -24.61
N ALA A 209 3.52 -22.21 -23.44
CA ALA A 209 4.49 -22.66 -22.45
C ALA A 209 5.37 -23.79 -22.99
N PHE A 210 4.80 -24.77 -23.70
CA PHE A 210 5.57 -25.83 -24.36
C PHE A 210 6.53 -25.26 -25.41
N GLN A 211 6.06 -24.33 -26.27
CA GLN A 211 6.89 -23.70 -27.29
C GLN A 211 8.09 -22.97 -26.69
N ARG A 212 7.89 -22.31 -25.54
CA ARG A 212 8.92 -21.50 -24.88
C ARG A 212 9.87 -22.32 -24.01
N LEU A 213 9.35 -23.30 -23.28
CA LEU A 213 10.11 -24.11 -22.33
C LEU A 213 10.70 -25.38 -22.96
N ARG A 214 10.30 -25.72 -24.18
CA ARG A 214 10.66 -26.96 -24.89
C ARG A 214 10.32 -28.24 -24.10
N CYS A 215 9.40 -28.13 -23.14
CA CYS A 215 8.86 -29.23 -22.34
C CYS A 215 7.48 -28.85 -21.80
N MET A 216 6.62 -29.85 -21.55
CA MET A 216 5.26 -29.61 -21.04
C MET A 216 5.29 -29.11 -19.60
N PRO A 217 4.57 -28.04 -19.21
CA PRO A 217 4.40 -27.67 -17.80
C PRO A 217 3.97 -28.89 -16.96
N SER A 218 4.53 -29.03 -15.76
CA SER A 218 4.20 -30.13 -14.84
C SER A 218 4.27 -29.69 -13.38
N PRO A 219 3.58 -30.39 -12.46
CA PRO A 219 3.75 -30.22 -11.02
C PRO A 219 5.22 -30.30 -10.55
#